data_AF-A0A963GKZ1-F1
#
_entry.id   AF-A0A963GKZ1-F1
#
_cell.length_a   1.000
_cell.length_b   1.000
_cell.length_c   1.000
_cell.angle_alpha   90.00
_cell.angle_beta   90.00
_cell.angle_gamma   90.00
#
_symmetry.space_group_name_H-M   'P 1'
#
loop_
_entity.id
_entity.type
_entity.pdbx_description
1 polymer ?
#
loop_
_entity_poly.entity_id
_entity_poly.type
_entity_poly.pdbx_seq_one_letter_code
_entity_poly.pdbx_strand_id
1 'polypeptide(L)'
;ADHVVDMGPGAGEHGGHVIASGTPDAICACEASLTGAYLSHRRSIPLPTERHAPDPERQLLIAAARGNNLQEIDVALPVGLLTCV
;
A
#
# COMPACT_ATOMS: atom_id res chain seq x y z
N ALA A 1 -16.74 -7.02 -0.47
CA ALA A 1 -17.56 -6.67 0.70
C ALA A 1 -18.99 -6.48 0.22
N ASP A 2 -19.98 -6.94 0.99
CA ASP A 2 -21.39 -6.77 0.61
C ASP A 2 -21.89 -5.35 0.91
N HIS A 3 -21.31 -4.71 1.92
CA HIS A 3 -21.60 -3.33 2.33
C HIS A 3 -20.31 -2.63 2.77
N VAL A 4 -20.24 -1.32 2.53
CA VAL A 4 -19.13 -0.43 2.87
C VAL A 4 -19.71 0.84 3.50
N VAL A 5 -19.05 1.32 4.55
CA VAL A 5 -19.29 2.65 5.13
C VAL A 5 -18.00 3.44 4.96
N ASP A 6 -18.06 4.51 4.18
CA ASP A 6 -16.93 5.41 3.92
C ASP A 6 -17.00 6.61 4.87
N MET A 7 -15.91 6.84 5.60
CA MET A 7 -15.88 7.74 6.76
C MET A 7 -14.92 8.91 6.54
N GLY A 8 -15.43 10.12 6.77
CA GLY A 8 -14.71 11.38 6.85
C GLY A 8 -14.15 11.84 5.50
N PRO A 9 -14.29 13.13 5.14
CA PRO A 9 -13.53 13.66 4.01
C PRO A 9 -12.04 13.82 4.36
N GLY A 10 -11.69 13.82 5.65
CA GLY A 10 -10.34 13.93 6.18
C GLY A 10 -10.17 13.32 7.57
N ALA A 11 -9.05 13.63 8.22
CA ALA A 11 -8.68 13.10 9.53
C ALA A 11 -9.05 14.06 10.68
N GLY A 12 -9.23 13.52 11.89
CA GLY A 12 -9.44 14.31 13.11
C GLY A 12 -10.74 15.12 13.07
N GLU A 13 -10.65 16.41 13.39
CA GLU A 13 -11.79 17.36 13.37
C GLU A 13 -12.42 17.52 11.97
N HIS A 14 -11.66 17.21 10.91
CA HIS A 14 -12.14 17.21 9.52
C HIS A 14 -12.73 15.85 9.11
N GLY A 15 -12.87 14.90 10.05
CA GLY A 15 -13.42 13.57 9.84
C GLY A 15 -14.76 13.35 10.56
N GLY A 16 -15.10 12.10 10.85
CA GLY A 16 -16.25 11.75 11.71
C GLY A 16 -17.64 11.83 11.05
N HIS A 17 -17.71 12.15 9.77
CA HIS A 17 -18.95 12.13 8.98
C HIS A 17 -19.04 10.89 8.10
N VAL A 18 -20.25 10.35 7.89
CA VAL A 18 -20.46 9.31 6.87
C VAL A 18 -20.54 9.98 5.50
N ILE A 19 -19.58 9.69 4.62
CA ILE A 19 -19.53 10.24 3.26
C ILE A 19 -20.42 9.42 2.32
N ALA A 20 -20.34 8.09 2.43
CA ALA A 20 -21.15 7.17 1.64
C ALA A 20 -21.36 5.87 2.42
N SER A 21 -22.49 5.20 2.21
CA SER A 21 -22.81 3.92 2.83
C SER A 21 -23.66 3.10 1.88
N GLY A 22 -23.23 1.88 1.54
CA GLY A 22 -23.91 1.03 0.58
C GLY A 22 -23.01 -0.06 0.01
N THR A 23 -23.34 -0.57 -1.17
CA THR A 23 -22.51 -1.55 -1.88
C THR A 23 -21.20 -0.91 -2.38
N PRO A 24 -20.15 -1.70 -2.65
CA PRO A 24 -18.91 -1.16 -3.24
C PRO A 24 -19.14 -0.34 -4.51
N ASP A 25 -20.04 -0.77 -5.39
CA ASP A 25 -20.37 -0.02 -6.61
C ASP A 25 -21.00 1.35 -6.30
N ALA A 26 -21.82 1.43 -5.26
CA ALA A 26 -22.38 2.70 -4.80
C ALA A 26 -21.29 3.64 -4.26
N ILE A 27 -20.28 3.09 -3.56
CA ILE A 27 -19.11 3.87 -3.12
C ILE A 27 -18.29 4.35 -4.33
N CYS A 28 -18.05 3.48 -5.30
CA CYS A 28 -17.35 3.83 -6.54
C CYS A 28 -18.06 4.97 -7.31
N ALA A 29 -19.40 4.97 -7.34
CA ALA A 29 -20.20 6.01 -7.97
C ALA A 29 -20.26 7.32 -7.17
N CYS A 30 -19.93 7.31 -5.88
CA CYS A 30 -19.91 8.50 -5.05
C CYS A 30 -18.67 9.37 -5.37
N GLU A 31 -18.88 10.56 -5.92
CA GLU A 31 -17.78 11.48 -6.26
C GLU A 31 -17.09 12.08 -5.02
N ALA A 32 -17.83 12.28 -3.93
CA ALA A 32 -17.31 12.80 -2.67
C ALA A 32 -16.45 11.77 -1.90
N SER A 33 -16.58 10.49 -2.24
CA SER A 33 -15.82 9.42 -1.61
C SER A 33 -14.38 9.37 -2.16
N LEU A 34 -13.41 9.71 -1.31
CA LEU A 34 -11.98 9.53 -1.64
C LEU A 34 -11.68 8.06 -1.89
N THR A 35 -12.22 7.18 -1.06
CA THR A 35 -12.13 5.72 -1.21
C THR A 35 -12.69 5.28 -2.57
N GLY A 36 -13.89 5.75 -2.92
CA GLY A 36 -14.53 5.51 -4.21
C GLY A 36 -13.70 5.98 -5.40
N ALA A 37 -13.00 7.11 -5.28
CA ALA A 37 -12.11 7.60 -6.33
C ALA A 37 -10.93 6.64 -6.61
N TYR A 38 -10.37 6.00 -5.59
CA TYR A 38 -9.32 5.00 -5.77
C TYR A 38 -9.85 3.65 -6.24
N LEU A 39 -11.00 3.20 -5.71
CA LEU A 39 -11.64 1.95 -6.11
C LEU A 39 -12.12 1.96 -7.56
N SER A 40 -12.63 3.10 -8.04
CA SER A 40 -13.07 3.31 -9.42
C SER A 40 -11.96 3.66 -10.40
N HIS A 41 -10.70 3.69 -9.94
CA HIS A 41 -9.53 4.11 -10.73
C HIS A 41 -9.56 5.55 -11.27
N ARG A 42 -10.48 6.41 -10.80
CA ARG A 42 -10.39 7.87 -11.05
C ARG A 42 -9.09 8.46 -10.45
N ARG A 43 -8.61 7.83 -9.38
CA ARG A 43 -7.30 8.07 -8.77
C ARG A 43 -6.53 6.77 -8.65
N SER A 44 -5.22 6.85 -8.75
CA SER A 44 -4.31 5.71 -8.56
C SER A 44 -2.99 6.20 -7.99
N ILE A 45 -2.20 5.27 -7.45
CA ILE A 45 -0.81 5.52 -7.10
C ILE A 45 0.00 5.14 -8.34
N PRO A 46 0.61 6.12 -9.05
CA PRO A 46 1.35 5.82 -10.26
C PRO A 46 2.61 5.02 -9.93
N LEU A 47 2.99 4.13 -10.86
CA LEU A 47 4.29 3.49 -10.79
C LEU A 47 5.37 4.52 -11.17
N PRO A 48 6.51 4.56 -10.45
CA PRO A 48 7.65 5.38 -10.86
C PRO A 48 8.10 5.00 -12.28
N THR A 49 8.37 6.00 -13.11
CA THR A 49 8.87 5.80 -14.49
C THR A 49 10.29 5.27 -14.49
N GLU A 50 11.07 5.58 -13.47
CA GLU A 50 12.44 5.11 -13.27
C GLU A 50 12.58 4.44 -11.90
N ARG A 51 13.43 3.41 -11.82
CA ARG A 51 13.80 2.74 -10.57
C ARG A 51 15.29 2.84 -10.36
N HIS A 52 15.71 3.12 -9.13
CA HIS A 52 17.12 3.11 -8.77
C HIS A 52 17.65 1.67 -8.79
N ALA A 53 18.73 1.45 -9.53
CA ALA A 53 19.40 0.15 -9.57
C ALA A 53 20.07 -0.15 -8.21
N PRO A 54 20.08 -1.41 -7.76
CA PRO A 54 20.84 -1.80 -6.57
C PRO A 54 22.33 -1.62 -6.81
N ASP A 55 23.02 -1.10 -5.80
CA ASP A 55 24.47 -1.05 -5.78
C ASP A 55 25.01 -2.40 -5.27
N PRO A 56 25.75 -3.17 -6.10
CA PRO A 56 26.26 -4.49 -5.72
C PRO A 56 27.29 -4.44 -4.59
N GLU A 57 27.95 -3.30 -4.37
CA GLU A 57 28.92 -3.13 -3.28
C GLU A 57 28.25 -2.77 -1.95
N ARG A 58 26.96 -2.39 -1.98
CA ARG A 58 26.20 -1.92 -0.82
C ARG A 58 24.98 -2.80 -0.53
N GLN A 59 25.27 -4.00 -0.02
CA GLN A 59 24.28 -5.01 0.34
C GLN A 59 24.36 -5.33 1.84
N LEU A 60 23.21 -5.45 2.50
CA LEU A 60 23.10 -6.07 3.81
C LEU A 60 22.85 -7.57 3.60
N LEU A 61 23.86 -8.39 3.87
CA LEU A 61 23.78 -9.85 3.77
C LEU A 61 23.36 -10.47 5.10
N ILE A 62 22.26 -11.21 5.07
CA ILE A 62 21.87 -12.15 6.12
C ILE A 62 22.25 -13.54 5.63
N ALA A 63 23.28 -14.14 6.21
CA ALA A 63 23.77 -15.45 5.80
C ALA A 63 23.24 -16.56 6.70
N ALA A 64 22.98 -17.72 6.09
CA ALA A 64 22.58 -18.97 6.76
C ALA A 64 21.48 -18.78 7.81
N ALA A 65 20.45 -17.99 7.49
CA ALA A 65 19.36 -17.70 8.40
C ALA A 65 18.55 -18.97 8.71
N ARG A 66 18.51 -19.35 9.99
CA ARG A 66 17.91 -20.61 10.50
C ARG A 66 16.90 -20.41 11.64
N GLY A 67 16.49 -19.17 11.92
CA GLY A 67 15.52 -18.90 12.97
C GLY A 67 14.14 -19.48 12.64
N ASN A 68 13.49 -20.12 13.62
CA ASN A 68 12.16 -20.74 13.45
C ASN A 68 12.11 -21.75 12.29
N ASN A 69 11.33 -21.46 11.26
CA ASN A 69 11.11 -22.29 10.08
C ASN A 69 12.02 -21.93 8.89
N LEU A 70 13.02 -21.05 9.09
CA LEU A 70 13.94 -20.65 8.02
C LEU A 70 14.91 -21.80 7.68
N GLN A 71 15.00 -22.13 6.39
CA GLN A 71 15.71 -23.29 5.86
C GLN A 71 17.15 -22.94 5.43
N GLU A 72 17.92 -22.31 6.33
CA GLU A 72 19.30 -21.91 6.04
C GLU A 72 19.43 -21.09 4.76
N ILE A 73 18.75 -19.94 4.73
CA ILE A 73 18.73 -19.08 3.55
C ILE A 73 19.74 -17.95 3.65
N ASP A 74 20.29 -17.57 2.50
CA ASP A 74 21.05 -16.33 2.33
C ASP A 74 20.16 -15.27 1.67
N VAL A 75 20.13 -14.06 2.24
CA VAL A 75 19.35 -12.93 1.71
C VAL A 75 20.22 -11.69 1.66
N ALA A 76 20.32 -11.07 0.49
CA ALA A 76 20.96 -9.77 0.31
C ALA A 76 19.89 -8.68 0.14
N LEU A 77 19.94 -7.65 0.98
CA LEU A 77 19.06 -6.49 0.91
C LEU A 77 19.85 -5.25 0.45
N PRO A 78 19.45 -4.58 -0.65
CA PRO A 78 20.17 -3.43 -1.14
C PRO A 78 20.01 -2.23 -0.19
N VAL A 79 21.13 -1.61 0.18
CA VAL A 79 21.13 -0.46 1.09
C VAL A 79 20.70 0.81 0.35
N GLY A 80 19.83 1.60 0.99
CA GLY A 80 19.37 2.88 0.44
C GLY A 80 18.23 2.78 -0.56
N LEU A 81 17.65 1.58 -0.74
CA LEU A 81 16.47 1.36 -1.57
C LEU A 81 15.25 0.96 -0.72
N LEU A 82 14.05 1.31 -1.20
CA LEU A 82 12.80 0.76 -0.68
C LEU A 82 12.75 -0.73 -1.05
N THR A 83 12.90 -1.59 -0.05
CA THR A 83 12.82 -3.05 -0.20
C THR A 83 11.57 -3.55 0.50
N CYS A 84 10.73 -4.31 -0.22
CA CYS A 84 9.58 -5.02 0.33
C CYS A 84 9.93 -6.51 0.37
N VAL A 85 9.84 -7.13 1.55
CA VAL A 85 10.16 -8.55 1.80
C VAL A 85 8.87 -9.33 2.03
#